data_AF-R1BHH2-F1
#
_entry.id   AF-R1BHH2-F1
#
_cell.length_a   1.000
_cell.length_b   1.000
_cell.length_c   1.000
_cell.angle_alpha   90.00
_cell.angle_beta   90.00
_cell.angle_gamma   90.00
#
_symmetry.space_group_name_H-M   'P 1'
#
loop_
_entity.id
_entity.type
_entity.pdbx_description
1 polymer ?
#
loop_
_entity_poly.entity_id
_entity_poly.type
_entity_poly.pdbx_seq_one_letter_code
_entity_poly.pdbx_strand_id
1 'polypeptide(L)'
;MRPALRLPTKPADATPNVLALRGGGVDADLLCKVMAAVYGGFGIFLATIPDVAFGKNSPVSYWTTFGEAGEWFARGFGIVAVSLFTSPFWAGMPTDVLAKVALPMNILFLPLFFQAAMVLPTAKDSTNAVLPFNLWFTQIPLAASILALNIMALM
;
A
#
# COMPACT_ATOMS: atom_id res chain seq x y z
N MET A 1 -33.08 24.46 -57.70
CA MET A 1 -32.10 24.56 -56.60
C MET A 1 -31.21 23.32 -56.65
N ARG A 2 -29.89 23.48 -56.83
CA ARG A 2 -28.94 22.35 -56.86
C ARG A 2 -28.61 21.91 -55.42
N PRO A 3 -28.56 20.60 -55.10
CA PRO A 3 -28.08 20.14 -53.81
C PRO A 3 -26.56 20.40 -53.68
N ALA A 4 -26.14 20.97 -52.56
CA ALA A 4 -24.73 21.19 -52.26
C ALA A 4 -23.99 19.84 -52.13
N LEU A 5 -22.90 19.71 -52.87
CA LEU A 5 -21.96 18.60 -52.82
C LEU A 5 -21.29 18.60 -51.42
N ARG A 6 -21.58 17.61 -50.57
CA ARG A 6 -20.84 17.42 -49.31
C ARG A 6 -19.46 16.86 -49.64
N LEU A 7 -18.41 17.64 -49.38
CA LEU A 7 -17.03 17.15 -49.41
C LEU A 7 -16.80 16.21 -48.21
N PRO A 8 -16.09 15.08 -48.39
CA PRO A 8 -15.77 14.18 -47.30
C PRO A 8 -14.81 14.89 -46.33
N THR A 9 -15.23 15.03 -45.07
CA THR A 9 -14.36 15.46 -43.98
C THR A 9 -13.31 14.38 -43.75
N LYS A 10 -12.04 14.73 -43.98
CA LYS A 10 -10.86 13.94 -43.59
C LYS A 10 -11.04 13.46 -42.14
N PRO A 11 -10.90 12.16 -41.81
CA PRO A 11 -10.82 11.73 -40.42
C PRO A 11 -9.63 12.46 -39.79
N ALA A 12 -9.90 13.24 -38.75
CA ALA A 12 -8.87 13.81 -37.91
C ALA A 12 -7.98 12.67 -37.43
N ASP A 13 -6.69 12.86 -37.65
CA ASP A 13 -5.56 12.00 -37.32
C ASP A 13 -5.86 11.05 -36.15
N ALA A 14 -6.18 9.80 -36.49
CA ALA A 14 -6.03 8.71 -35.56
C ALA A 14 -4.53 8.53 -35.36
N THR A 15 -3.95 9.24 -34.39
CA THR A 15 -2.71 8.79 -33.75
C THR A 15 -3.01 7.37 -33.28
N PRO A 16 -2.35 6.34 -33.84
CA PRO A 16 -2.46 5.02 -33.26
C PRO A 16 -1.85 5.18 -31.88
N ASN A 17 -2.66 5.01 -30.85
CA ASN A 17 -2.17 4.96 -29.49
C ASN A 17 -1.38 3.64 -29.39
N VAL A 18 -0.10 3.67 -29.81
CA VAL A 18 0.82 2.53 -29.87
C VAL A 18 1.13 1.97 -28.45
N LEU A 19 0.56 2.59 -27.40
CA LEU A 19 0.55 2.10 -26.02
C LEU A 19 -0.74 1.37 -25.62
N ALA A 20 -1.67 1.09 -26.54
CA ALA A 20 -2.79 0.17 -26.29
C ALA A 20 -2.37 -1.32 -26.35
N LEU A 21 -1.16 -1.64 -25.90
CA LEU A 21 -0.70 -3.02 -25.78
C LEU A 21 -1.08 -3.60 -24.41
N ARG A 22 -2.25 -4.25 -24.40
CA ARG A 22 -2.66 -5.38 -23.55
C ARG A 22 -3.29 -5.03 -22.19
N GLY A 23 -4.60 -5.30 -22.11
CA GLY A 23 -5.43 -5.18 -20.90
C GLY A 23 -4.88 -6.00 -19.72
N GLY A 24 -4.90 -5.37 -18.55
CA GLY A 24 -4.26 -5.84 -17.31
C GLY A 24 -3.46 -4.75 -16.59
N GLY A 25 -3.81 -3.47 -16.79
CA GLY A 25 -3.18 -2.36 -16.07
C GLY A 25 -3.51 -2.39 -14.59
N VAL A 26 -2.62 -1.83 -13.78
CA VAL A 26 -2.88 -1.62 -12.35
C VAL A 26 -3.91 -0.51 -12.24
N ASP A 27 -5.15 -0.86 -11.90
CA ASP A 27 -6.21 0.11 -11.63
C ASP A 27 -6.36 0.37 -10.12
N ALA A 28 -7.14 1.40 -9.78
CA ALA A 28 -7.36 1.79 -8.39
C ALA A 28 -8.04 0.68 -7.56
N ASP A 29 -8.83 -0.19 -8.19
CA ASP A 29 -9.48 -1.33 -7.54
C ASP A 29 -8.46 -2.41 -7.14
N LEU A 30 -7.57 -2.80 -8.05
CA LEU A 30 -6.48 -3.72 -7.77
C LEU A 30 -5.57 -3.18 -6.66
N LEU A 31 -5.20 -1.90 -6.74
CA LEU A 31 -4.41 -1.24 -5.70
C LEU A 31 -5.11 -1.32 -4.33
N CYS A 32 -6.40 -0.96 -4.26
CA CYS A 32 -7.14 -0.99 -3.01
C CYS A 32 -7.26 -2.39 -2.41
N LYS A 33 -7.45 -3.42 -3.25
CA LYS A 33 -7.42 -4.83 -2.81
C LYS A 33 -6.06 -5.22 -2.23
N VAL A 34 -4.96 -4.84 -2.89
CA VAL A 34 -3.60 -5.08 -2.40
C VAL A 34 -3.37 -4.36 -1.06
N MET A 35 -3.73 -3.07 -0.96
CA MET A 35 -3.58 -2.31 0.28
C MET A 35 -4.44 -2.86 1.41
N ALA A 36 -5.67 -3.32 1.12
CA ALA A 36 -6.52 -3.96 2.11
C ALA A 36 -5.92 -5.26 2.64
N ALA A 37 -5.36 -6.09 1.76
CA ALA A 37 -4.69 -7.32 2.16
C ALA A 37 -3.46 -7.05 3.03
N VAL A 38 -2.61 -6.11 2.61
CA VAL A 38 -1.34 -5.81 3.30
C VAL A 38 -1.58 -4.98 4.55
N TYR A 39 -2.10 -3.76 4.41
CA TYR A 39 -2.26 -2.82 5.51
C TYR A 39 -3.46 -3.15 6.40
N GLY A 40 -4.54 -3.70 5.84
CA GLY A 40 -5.66 -4.20 6.63
C GLY A 40 -5.27 -5.44 7.43
N GLY A 41 -4.61 -6.42 6.80
CA GLY A 41 -4.12 -7.61 7.50
C GLY A 41 -3.15 -7.26 8.63
N PHE A 42 -2.14 -6.43 8.34
CA PHE A 42 -1.21 -5.93 9.35
C PHE A 42 -1.93 -5.14 10.45
N GLY A 43 -2.88 -4.28 10.09
CA GLY A 43 -3.66 -3.49 11.02
C GLY A 43 -4.49 -4.32 12.00
N ILE A 44 -5.01 -5.48 11.59
CA ILE A 44 -5.73 -6.40 12.50
C ILE A 44 -4.80 -6.90 13.61
N PHE A 45 -3.59 -7.35 13.25
CA PHE A 45 -2.62 -7.82 14.23
C PHE A 45 -2.20 -6.71 15.19
N LEU A 46 -1.99 -5.49 14.68
CA LEU A 46 -1.67 -4.34 15.53
C LEU A 46 -2.81 -3.94 16.46
N ALA A 47 -4.06 -4.00 15.99
CA ALA A 47 -5.24 -3.66 16.78
C ALA A 47 -5.48 -4.64 17.94
N THR A 48 -5.21 -5.93 17.69
CA THR A 48 -5.62 -7.02 18.59
C THR A 48 -4.49 -7.53 19.47
N ILE A 49 -3.34 -7.84 18.89
CA ILE A 49 -2.23 -8.55 19.55
C ILE A 49 -0.84 -8.03 19.12
N PRO A 50 -0.54 -6.71 19.21
CA PRO A 50 0.68 -6.13 18.64
C PRO A 50 1.97 -6.70 19.21
N ASP A 51 2.09 -6.86 20.54
CA ASP A 51 3.30 -7.40 21.16
C ASP A 51 3.52 -8.89 20.85
N VAL A 52 2.44 -9.68 20.81
CA VAL A 52 2.52 -11.10 20.44
C VAL A 52 2.86 -11.27 18.96
N ALA A 53 2.28 -10.44 18.10
CA ALA A 53 2.47 -10.54 16.66
C ALA A 53 3.83 -10.00 16.22
N PHE A 54 4.32 -8.90 16.80
CA PHE A 54 5.49 -8.19 16.28
C PHE A 54 6.43 -7.62 17.36
N GLY A 55 6.15 -7.87 18.63
CA GLY A 55 6.99 -7.45 19.74
C GLY A 55 8.16 -8.41 19.99
N LYS A 56 8.88 -8.16 21.09
CA LYS A 56 10.18 -8.80 21.38
C LYS A 56 10.16 -10.32 21.45
N ASN A 57 9.00 -10.89 21.77
CA ASN A 57 8.81 -12.33 21.93
C ASN A 57 8.19 -12.98 20.67
N SER A 58 7.91 -12.21 19.63
CA SER A 58 7.35 -12.72 18.38
C SER A 58 8.40 -13.45 17.54
N PRO A 59 8.04 -14.56 16.86
CA PRO A 59 8.89 -15.17 15.84
C PRO A 59 9.17 -14.23 14.65
N VAL A 60 8.34 -13.20 14.46
CA VAL A 60 8.45 -12.16 13.45
C VAL A 60 8.50 -10.76 14.07
N SER A 61 9.38 -10.59 15.05
CA SER A 61 9.57 -9.33 15.80
C SER A 61 10.01 -8.17 14.90
N TYR A 62 9.17 -7.14 14.72
CA TYR A 62 9.58 -5.86 14.14
C TYR A 62 10.16 -4.92 15.21
N TRP A 63 9.65 -5.00 16.43
CA TRP A 63 10.01 -4.14 17.54
C TRP A 63 10.52 -4.96 18.73
N THR A 64 11.79 -4.76 19.10
CA THR A 64 12.37 -5.40 20.29
C THR A 64 11.96 -4.73 21.60
N THR A 65 11.35 -3.55 21.53
CA THR A 65 10.80 -2.82 22.67
C THR A 65 9.38 -2.35 22.37
N PHE A 66 8.42 -2.86 23.14
CA PHE A 66 7.03 -2.39 23.17
C PHE A 66 6.76 -1.87 24.58
N GLY A 67 6.78 -0.54 24.77
CA GLY A 67 6.27 0.07 26.01
C GLY A 67 4.75 0.19 25.96
N GLU A 68 4.10 0.48 27.10
CA GLU A 68 2.64 0.63 27.18
C GLU A 68 2.11 1.67 26.18
N ALA A 69 2.77 2.82 26.06
CA ALA A 69 2.41 3.84 25.09
C ALA A 69 2.56 3.33 23.65
N GLY A 70 3.61 2.58 23.35
CA GLY A 70 3.82 1.95 22.04
C GLY A 70 2.72 0.95 21.71
N GLU A 71 2.28 0.15 22.70
CA GLU A 71 1.17 -0.78 22.55
C GLU A 71 -0.14 -0.06 22.24
N TRP A 72 -0.43 1.00 23.00
CA TRP A 72 -1.61 1.81 22.76
C TRP A 72 -1.60 2.46 21.36
N PHE A 73 -0.47 3.03 20.95
CA PHE A 73 -0.31 3.63 19.62
C PHE A 73 -0.44 2.59 18.50
N ALA A 74 0.15 1.40 18.66
CA ALA A 74 0.02 0.32 17.70
C ALA A 74 -1.44 -0.09 17.53
N ARG A 75 -2.18 -0.23 18.63
CA ARG A 75 -3.61 -0.59 18.57
C ARG A 75 -4.43 0.47 17.85
N GLY A 76 -4.23 1.75 18.20
CA GLY A 76 -4.90 2.86 17.54
C GLY A 76 -4.59 2.94 16.05
N PHE A 77 -3.31 2.84 15.68
CA PHE A 77 -2.89 2.81 14.28
C PHE A 77 -3.48 1.61 13.53
N GLY A 78 -3.51 0.43 14.15
CA GLY A 78 -4.11 -0.77 13.58
C GLY A 78 -5.59 -0.59 13.25
N ILE A 79 -6.37 -0.01 14.18
CA ILE A 79 -7.78 0.31 13.96
C ILE A 79 -7.95 1.27 12.78
N VAL A 80 -7.15 2.34 12.72
CA VAL A 80 -7.19 3.32 11.63
C VAL A 80 -6.83 2.67 10.29
N ALA A 81 -5.77 1.88 10.25
CA ALA A 81 -5.31 1.20 9.04
C ALA A 81 -6.38 0.23 8.49
N VAL A 82 -6.95 -0.62 9.35
CA VAL A 82 -8.04 -1.52 8.95
C VAL A 82 -9.22 -0.72 8.43
N SER A 83 -9.67 0.29 9.18
CA SER A 83 -10.85 1.08 8.83
C SER A 83 -10.65 1.79 7.49
N LEU A 84 -9.51 2.43 7.28
CA LEU A 84 -9.21 3.19 6.07
C LEU A 84 -9.07 2.28 4.85
N PHE A 85 -8.20 1.26 4.93
CA PHE A 85 -7.86 0.45 3.76
C PHE A 85 -8.91 -0.61 3.40
N THR A 86 -9.82 -0.96 4.31
CA THR A 86 -10.97 -1.82 4.00
C THR A 86 -12.25 -1.06 3.69
N SER A 87 -12.26 0.28 3.84
CA SER A 87 -13.44 1.12 3.62
C SER A 87 -14.14 0.96 2.26
N PRO A 88 -13.49 0.59 1.14
CA PRO A 88 -14.21 0.34 -0.11
C PRO A 88 -15.21 -0.82 -0.03
N PHE A 89 -14.95 -1.81 0.84
CA PHE A 89 -15.75 -3.04 0.90
C PHE A 89 -16.98 -2.96 1.80
N TRP A 90 -17.06 -1.95 2.67
CA TRP A 90 -18.16 -1.83 3.64
C TRP A 90 -18.67 -0.40 3.85
N ALA A 91 -17.85 0.63 3.59
CA ALA A 91 -18.22 2.03 3.74
C ALA A 91 -18.53 2.72 2.40
N GLY A 92 -18.37 2.03 1.27
CA GLY A 92 -18.59 2.60 -0.06
C GLY A 92 -17.55 3.65 -0.46
N MET A 93 -16.35 3.62 0.13
CA MET A 93 -15.27 4.54 -0.22
C MET A 93 -14.84 4.34 -1.69
N PRO A 94 -14.88 5.37 -2.53
CA PRO A 94 -14.42 5.26 -3.92
C PRO A 94 -12.92 4.92 -3.98
N THR A 95 -12.57 3.91 -4.79
CA THR A 95 -11.19 3.40 -4.87
C THR A 95 -10.23 4.40 -5.49
N ASP A 96 -10.67 5.21 -6.45
CA ASP A 96 -9.86 6.28 -7.05
C ASP A 96 -9.54 7.41 -6.05
N VAL A 97 -10.46 7.69 -5.13
CA VAL A 97 -10.27 8.66 -4.05
C VAL A 97 -9.31 8.10 -3.00
N LEU A 98 -9.50 6.84 -2.59
CA LEU A 98 -8.61 6.18 -1.64
C LEU A 98 -7.18 6.05 -2.18
N ALA A 99 -7.02 5.76 -3.48
CA ALA A 99 -5.71 5.74 -4.14
C ALA A 99 -4.97 7.08 -4.02
N LYS A 100 -5.67 8.21 -4.15
CA LYS A 100 -5.10 9.56 -3.97
C LYS A 100 -4.74 9.84 -2.50
N VAL A 101 -5.58 9.40 -1.56
CA VAL A 101 -5.30 9.51 -0.11
C VAL A 101 -4.10 8.67 0.29
N ALA A 102 -3.94 7.48 -0.30
CA ALA A 102 -2.85 6.57 -0.01
C ALA A 102 -1.49 7.03 -0.56
N LEU A 103 -1.47 7.79 -1.65
CA LEU A 103 -0.22 8.24 -2.29
C LEU A 103 0.74 8.96 -1.33
N PRO A 104 0.35 10.04 -0.61
CA PRO A 104 1.25 10.69 0.33
C PRO A 104 1.70 9.75 1.45
N MET A 105 0.85 8.83 1.92
CA MET A 105 1.24 7.85 2.94
C MET A 105 2.30 6.89 2.41
N ASN A 106 2.12 6.34 1.21
CA ASN A 106 3.07 5.43 0.59
C ASN A 106 4.42 6.11 0.28
N ILE A 107 4.40 7.40 -0.10
CA ILE A 107 5.62 8.22 -0.25
C ILE A 107 6.37 8.34 1.07
N LEU A 108 5.65 8.55 2.19
CA LEU A 108 6.27 8.72 3.51
C LEU A 108 6.68 7.40 4.17
N PHE A 109 6.00 6.30 3.87
CA PHE A 109 6.35 4.98 4.43
C PHE A 109 7.66 4.43 3.88
N LEU A 110 7.99 4.67 2.61
CA LEU A 110 9.24 4.18 2.04
C LEU A 110 10.50 4.69 2.78
N PRO A 111 10.72 6.02 2.97
CA PRO A 111 11.85 6.51 3.73
C PRO A 111 11.77 6.14 5.22
N LEU A 112 10.57 6.02 5.79
CA LEU A 112 10.39 5.56 7.17
C LEU A 112 10.88 4.12 7.36
N PHE A 113 10.53 3.20 6.45
CA PHE A 113 11.00 1.82 6.49
C PHE A 113 12.49 1.70 6.17
N PHE A 114 12.99 2.55 5.29
CA PHE A 114 14.43 2.65 5.05
C PHE A 114 15.15 3.05 6.34
N GLN A 115 14.70 4.11 7.01
CA GLN A 115 15.24 4.52 8.32
C GLN A 115 15.16 3.37 9.32
N ALA A 116 14.00 2.72 9.45
CA ALA A 116 13.80 1.60 10.36
C ALA A 116 14.79 0.44 10.09
N ALA A 117 15.01 0.09 8.83
CA ALA A 117 15.97 -0.94 8.45
C ALA A 117 17.41 -0.61 8.81
N MET A 118 17.77 0.67 8.83
CA MET A 118 19.13 1.10 9.17
C MET A 118 19.38 1.24 10.67
N VAL A 119 18.34 1.58 11.46
CA VAL A 119 18.55 2.04 12.85
C VAL A 119 17.81 1.24 13.92
N LEU A 120 16.74 0.51 13.56
CA LEU A 120 15.92 -0.20 14.55
C LEU A 120 16.36 -1.66 14.69
N PRO A 121 16.63 -2.14 15.93
CA PRO A 121 16.75 -3.56 16.21
C PRO A 121 15.44 -4.29 15.89
N THR A 122 15.53 -5.55 15.47
CA THR A 122 14.37 -6.29 14.96
C THR A 122 14.57 -7.80 15.07
N ALA A 123 13.88 -8.63 14.27
CA ALA A 123 13.81 -10.08 14.40
C ALA A 123 15.16 -10.76 14.66
N LYS A 124 16.22 -10.46 13.91
CA LYS A 124 17.56 -11.02 14.16
C LYS A 124 18.12 -10.76 15.58
N ASP A 125 17.58 -9.78 16.30
CA ASP A 125 17.98 -9.33 17.63
C ASP A 125 16.95 -9.74 18.72
N SER A 126 15.89 -10.48 18.36
CA SER A 126 14.83 -10.95 19.28
C SER A 126 15.16 -12.30 19.91
N THR A 127 14.72 -12.51 21.15
CA THR A 127 14.90 -13.77 21.89
C THR A 127 14.26 -14.98 21.21
N ASN A 128 13.16 -14.78 20.48
CA ASN A 128 12.38 -15.85 19.82
C ASN A 128 12.51 -15.79 18.30
N ALA A 129 13.57 -15.15 17.78
CA ALA A 129 13.80 -14.95 16.36
C ALA A 129 13.75 -16.27 15.57
N VAL A 130 12.80 -16.40 14.65
CA VAL A 130 12.80 -17.50 13.67
C VAL A 130 13.58 -17.11 12.41
N LEU A 131 13.73 -15.81 12.16
CA LEU A 131 14.35 -15.27 10.95
C LEU A 131 15.71 -14.63 11.27
N PRO A 132 16.82 -15.06 10.63
CA PRO A 132 18.17 -14.58 10.93
C PRO A 132 18.52 -13.26 10.24
N PHE A 133 17.51 -12.42 9.92
CA PHE A 133 17.71 -11.18 9.20
C PHE A 133 16.84 -10.06 9.75
N ASN A 134 17.19 -8.82 9.39
CA ASN A 134 16.43 -7.65 9.80
C ASN A 134 15.13 -7.57 8.98
N LEU A 135 13.98 -7.75 9.65
CA LEU A 135 12.67 -7.78 9.03
C LEU A 135 12.28 -6.46 8.35
N TRP A 136 12.81 -5.31 8.78
CA TRP A 136 12.54 -4.03 8.13
C TRP A 136 13.07 -3.99 6.69
N PHE A 137 14.10 -4.77 6.34
CA PHE A 137 14.52 -4.89 4.94
C PHE A 137 13.45 -5.52 4.05
N THR A 138 12.50 -6.29 4.60
CA THR A 138 11.36 -6.82 3.83
C THR A 138 10.30 -5.75 3.55
N GLN A 139 10.23 -4.71 4.39
CA GLN A 139 9.26 -3.62 4.25
C GLN A 139 9.65 -2.64 3.14
N ILE A 140 10.95 -2.48 2.86
CA ILE A 140 11.44 -1.62 1.77
C ILE A 140 10.91 -2.07 0.38
N PRO A 141 11.12 -3.32 -0.09
CA PRO A 141 10.60 -3.74 -1.38
C PRO A 141 9.07 -3.79 -1.40
N LEU A 142 8.41 -4.10 -0.28
CA LEU A 142 6.96 -4.05 -0.16
C LEU A 142 6.43 -2.63 -0.36
N ALA A 143 6.97 -1.65 0.36
CA ALA A 143 6.58 -0.24 0.26
C ALA A 143 6.91 0.36 -1.11
N ALA A 144 8.08 0.02 -1.68
CA ALA A 144 8.44 0.43 -3.03
C ALA A 144 7.47 -0.13 -4.07
N SER A 145 7.07 -1.41 -3.93
CA SER A 145 6.10 -2.04 -4.83
C SER A 145 4.71 -1.41 -4.71
N ILE A 146 4.21 -1.20 -3.49
CA ILE A 146 2.92 -0.56 -3.28
C ILE A 146 2.92 0.89 -3.77
N LEU A 147 4.00 1.64 -3.55
CA LEU A 147 4.15 2.99 -4.09
C LEU A 147 4.14 2.98 -5.63
N ALA A 148 4.86 2.06 -6.27
CA ALA A 148 4.84 1.91 -7.72
C ALA A 148 3.43 1.57 -8.23
N LEU A 149 2.73 0.63 -7.59
CA LEU A 149 1.33 0.31 -7.88
C LEU A 149 0.43 1.54 -7.72
N ASN A 150 0.67 2.35 -6.69
CA ASN A 150 -0.12 3.53 -6.42
C ASN A 150 0.07 4.61 -7.49
N ILE A 151 1.30 4.82 -7.96
CA ILE A 151 1.61 5.74 -9.06
C ILE A 151 0.96 5.24 -10.35
N MET A 152 1.12 3.95 -10.67
CA MET A 152 0.52 3.35 -11.87
C MET A 152 -1.01 3.44 -11.88
N ALA A 153 -1.67 3.27 -10.73
CA ALA A 153 -3.12 3.39 -10.61
C ALA A 153 -3.66 4.82 -10.77
N LEU A 154 -2.79 5.85 -10.67
CA LEU A 154 -3.15 7.26 -10.76
C LEU A 154 -2.70 7.93 -12.07
N MET A 155 -1.95 7.20 -12.91
CA MET A 155 -1.50 7.63 -14.24
C MET A 155 -2.51 7.22 -15.31
#